data_AF-A0A7S2FYF8-F1
#
_entry.id   AF-A0A7S2FYF8-F1
#
_cell.length_a   1.000
_cell.length_b   1.000
_cell.length_c   1.000
_cell.angle_alpha   90.00
_cell.angle_beta   90.00
_cell.angle_gamma   90.00
#
_symmetry.space_group_name_H-M   'P 1'
#
loop_
_entity.id
_entity.type
_entity.pdbx_description
1 polymer ?
#
loop_
_entity_poly.entity_id
_entity_poly.type
_entity_poly.pdbx_seq_one_letter_code
_entity_poly.pdbx_strand_id
1 'polypeptide(L)'
;GTFEEGGLIAEEGIKLCRDEDDKEGLAKLLWTLADGNMAEIFAGAAGPRESHLNFMARKRGKEALALYQQLGNLPGQVKCLNVLGMAFVSYGNVAEGKAKAKAAVQLAKEMEDKEAEGMNLLVLAQARIFDNKEEAARLAKLAERLLKEAGSPEWIKGAEDVVEFIRDFERAGGKREKESKVKLSDVQSEKTDITGDLDFGKVRGCYFHCFTARLAR
;
A
#
# COMPACT_ATOMS: atom_id res chain seq x y z
N GLY A 1 7.09 -24.36 0.59
CA GLY A 1 8.13 -23.43 0.16
C GLY A 1 8.09 -22.23 1.07
N THR A 2 9.25 -21.74 1.50
CA THR A 2 9.34 -20.50 2.28
C THR A 2 9.12 -19.29 1.37
N PHE A 3 8.72 -18.15 1.94
CA PHE A 3 8.59 -16.90 1.18
C PHE A 3 9.89 -16.50 0.47
N GLU A 4 11.04 -16.81 1.09
CA GLU A 4 12.37 -16.57 0.52
C GLU A 4 12.64 -17.43 -0.72
N GLU A 5 12.28 -18.71 -0.70
CA GLU A 5 12.37 -19.59 -1.89
C GLU A 5 11.48 -19.07 -3.02
N GLY A 6 10.26 -18.63 -2.71
CA GLY A 6 9.36 -18.04 -3.70
C GLY A 6 9.89 -16.73 -4.28
N GLY A 7 10.54 -15.90 -3.46
CA GLY A 7 11.21 -14.67 -3.88
C GLY A 7 12.34 -14.91 -4.87
N LEU A 8 13.21 -15.89 -4.58
CA LEU A 8 14.33 -16.25 -5.45
C LEU A 8 13.86 -16.77 -6.81
N ILE A 9 12.87 -17.66 -6.84
CA ILE A 9 12.30 -18.20 -8.09
C ILE A 9 11.69 -17.07 -8.93
N ALA A 10 10.98 -16.13 -8.29
CA ALA A 10 10.39 -15.01 -9.00
C ALA A 10 11.45 -14.02 -9.52
N GLU A 11 12.58 -13.86 -8.83
CA GLU A 11 13.70 -13.04 -9.31
C GLU A 11 14.43 -13.68 -10.50
N GLU A 12 14.58 -15.01 -10.52
CA GLU A 12 15.05 -15.74 -11.69
C GLU A 12 14.06 -15.62 -12.86
N GLY A 13 12.75 -15.74 -12.58
CA GLY A 13 11.70 -15.52 -13.57
C GLY A 13 11.74 -14.12 -14.19
N ILE A 14 12.02 -13.08 -13.40
CA ILE A 14 12.18 -11.71 -13.92
C ILE A 14 13.33 -11.62 -14.93
N LYS A 15 14.47 -12.30 -14.66
CA LYS A 15 15.61 -12.30 -15.57
C LYS A 15 15.24 -12.98 -16.89
N LEU A 16 14.60 -14.15 -16.82
CA LEU A 16 14.14 -14.88 -18.00
C LEU A 16 13.15 -14.06 -18.83
N CYS A 17 12.13 -13.46 -18.21
CA CYS A 17 11.17 -12.62 -18.93
C CYS A 17 11.84 -11.38 -19.57
N ARG A 18 12.92 -10.84 -18.97
CA ARG A 18 13.70 -9.76 -19.59
C ARG A 18 14.52 -10.24 -20.77
N ASP A 19 15.11 -11.43 -20.67
CA ASP A 19 15.92 -12.02 -21.75
C ASP A 19 15.05 -12.42 -22.96
N GLU A 20 13.80 -12.84 -22.71
CA GLU A 20 12.83 -13.23 -23.74
C GLU A 20 11.93 -12.07 -24.25
N ASP A 21 12.11 -10.84 -23.73
CA ASP A 21 11.24 -9.67 -23.98
C ASP A 21 9.73 -9.95 -23.71
N ASP A 22 9.44 -10.85 -22.78
CA ASP A 22 8.08 -11.12 -22.29
C ASP A 22 7.64 -10.05 -21.29
N LYS A 23 7.06 -8.97 -21.83
CA LYS A 23 6.56 -7.84 -21.05
C LYS A 23 5.40 -8.19 -20.14
N GLU A 24 4.55 -9.13 -20.54
CA GLU A 24 3.37 -9.51 -19.75
C GLU A 24 3.77 -10.37 -18.55
N GLY A 25 4.59 -11.39 -18.77
CA GLY A 25 5.17 -12.20 -17.70
C GLY A 25 6.00 -11.36 -16.74
N LEU A 26 6.83 -10.45 -17.27
CA LEU A 26 7.63 -9.53 -16.46
C LEU A 26 6.75 -8.65 -15.57
N ALA A 27 5.71 -8.02 -16.12
CA ALA A 27 4.79 -7.17 -15.35
C ALA A 27 4.10 -7.94 -14.23
N LYS A 28 3.66 -9.18 -14.51
CA LYS A 28 2.97 -10.04 -13.55
C LYS A 28 3.88 -10.48 -12.40
N LEU A 29 5.13 -10.84 -12.69
CA LEU A 29 6.11 -11.23 -11.68
C LEU A 29 6.49 -10.04 -10.80
N LEU A 30 6.74 -8.88 -11.41
CA LEU A 30 7.04 -7.65 -10.67
C LEU A 30 5.89 -7.25 -9.75
N TRP A 31 4.64 -7.30 -10.23
CA TRP A 31 3.47 -7.03 -9.40
C TRP A 31 3.34 -8.03 -8.25
N THR A 32 3.42 -9.34 -8.52
CA THR A 32 3.30 -10.40 -7.50
C THR A 32 4.33 -10.23 -6.39
N LEU A 33 5.57 -9.89 -6.74
CA LEU A 33 6.62 -9.63 -5.76
C LEU A 33 6.41 -8.33 -4.98
N ALA A 34 5.86 -7.30 -5.62
CA ALA A 34 5.53 -6.05 -4.94
C ALA A 34 4.40 -6.25 -3.93
N ASP A 35 3.37 -7.01 -4.30
CA ASP A 35 2.25 -7.38 -3.43
C ASP A 35 2.71 -8.26 -2.26
N GLY A 36 3.55 -9.26 -2.54
CA GLY A 36 4.14 -10.12 -1.50
C GLY A 36 4.97 -9.34 -0.47
N ASN A 37 5.76 -8.35 -0.92
CA ASN A 37 6.49 -7.46 -0.01
C ASN A 37 5.54 -6.64 0.88
N MET A 38 4.41 -6.18 0.34
CA MET A 38 3.40 -5.46 1.13
C MET A 38 2.70 -6.37 2.13
N ALA A 39 2.36 -7.60 1.72
CA ALA A 39 1.79 -8.60 2.63
C ALA A 39 2.73 -8.90 3.81
N GLU A 40 4.04 -8.95 3.58
CA GLU A 40 5.03 -9.15 4.65
C GLU A 40 5.13 -7.96 5.61
N ILE A 41 5.05 -6.73 5.10
CA ILE A 41 4.92 -5.52 5.93
C ILE A 41 3.66 -5.62 6.79
N PHE A 42 2.53 -6.02 6.20
CA PHE A 42 1.28 -6.20 6.94
C PHE A 42 1.29 -7.38 7.91
N ALA A 43 2.12 -8.40 7.67
CA ALA A 43 2.36 -9.47 8.63
C ALA A 43 3.21 -9.04 9.83
N GLY A 44 3.76 -7.82 9.83
CA GLY A 44 4.47 -7.22 10.97
C GLY A 44 5.99 -7.13 10.81
N ALA A 45 6.52 -7.16 9.58
CA ALA A 45 7.92 -6.78 9.35
C ALA A 45 8.15 -5.33 9.83
N ALA A 46 9.23 -5.12 10.59
CA ALA A 46 9.52 -3.83 11.23
C ALA A 46 10.97 -3.38 11.00
N GLY A 47 11.20 -2.08 11.15
CA GLY A 47 12.54 -1.48 11.16
C GLY A 47 13.22 -1.51 9.78
N PRO A 48 14.51 -1.90 9.69
CA PRO A 48 15.23 -1.91 8.41
C PRO A 48 14.58 -2.82 7.35
N ARG A 49 13.99 -3.95 7.78
CA ARG A 49 13.31 -4.90 6.89
C ARG A 49 12.06 -4.27 6.25
N GLU A 50 11.25 -3.58 7.04
CA GLU A 50 10.07 -2.85 6.55
C GLU A 50 10.45 -1.80 5.50
N SER A 51 11.47 -1.00 5.79
CA SER A 51 11.94 0.06 4.87
C SER A 51 12.42 -0.54 3.54
N HIS A 52 13.17 -1.64 3.60
CA HIS A 52 13.65 -2.36 2.43
C HIS A 52 12.50 -2.95 1.60
N LEU A 53 11.57 -3.67 2.23
CA LEU A 53 10.40 -4.26 1.56
C LEU A 53 9.54 -3.19 0.90
N ASN A 54 9.34 -2.07 1.59
CA ASN A 54 8.55 -0.94 1.09
C ASN A 54 9.22 -0.29 -0.14
N PHE A 55 10.53 -0.08 -0.09
CA PHE A 55 11.29 0.41 -1.23
C PHE A 55 11.18 -0.54 -2.43
N MET A 56 11.37 -1.84 -2.20
CA MET A 56 11.28 -2.85 -3.26
C MET A 56 9.87 -2.95 -3.84
N ALA A 57 8.83 -2.85 -3.01
CA ALA A 57 7.43 -2.83 -3.45
C ALA A 57 7.16 -1.61 -4.35
N ARG A 58 7.62 -0.41 -3.96
CA ARG A 58 7.47 0.81 -4.78
C ARG A 58 8.22 0.70 -6.10
N LYS A 59 9.45 0.20 -6.08
CA LYS A 59 10.28 0.04 -7.29
C LYS A 59 9.62 -0.93 -8.28
N ARG A 60 9.29 -2.14 -7.82
CA ARG A 60 8.67 -3.18 -8.65
C ARG A 60 7.27 -2.78 -9.13
N GLY A 61 6.46 -2.15 -8.26
CA GLY A 61 5.13 -1.65 -8.61
C GLY A 61 5.15 -0.54 -9.67
N LYS A 62 6.14 0.37 -9.64
CA LYS A 62 6.30 1.40 -10.69
C LYS A 62 6.68 0.78 -12.04
N GLU A 63 7.59 -0.19 -12.02
CA GLU A 63 8.02 -0.90 -13.23
C GLU A 63 6.87 -1.72 -13.85
N ALA A 64 6.16 -2.50 -13.03
CA ALA A 64 4.98 -3.26 -13.46
C ALA A 64 3.87 -2.34 -14.00
N LEU A 65 3.63 -1.18 -13.37
CA LEU A 65 2.65 -0.21 -13.84
C LEU A 65 3.01 0.30 -15.24
N ALA A 66 4.28 0.65 -15.49
CA ALA A 66 4.72 1.14 -16.79
C ALA A 66 4.54 0.08 -17.88
N LEU A 67 4.83 -1.19 -17.57
CA LEU A 67 4.61 -2.30 -18.49
C LEU A 67 3.12 -2.51 -18.77
N TYR A 68 2.26 -2.54 -17.75
CA TYR A 68 0.81 -2.68 -17.94
C TYR A 68 0.17 -1.49 -18.66
N GLN A 69 0.75 -0.29 -18.56
CA GLN A 69 0.35 0.86 -19.38
C GLN A 69 0.71 0.67 -20.86
N GLN A 70 1.92 0.19 -21.16
CA GLN A 70 2.33 -0.12 -22.54
C GLN A 70 1.47 -1.23 -23.15
N LEU A 71 1.09 -2.22 -22.34
CA LEU A 71 0.24 -3.34 -22.75
C LEU A 71 -1.26 -2.98 -22.82
N GLY A 72 -1.67 -1.81 -22.34
CA GLY A 72 -3.09 -1.43 -22.25
C GLY A 72 -3.91 -2.27 -21.26
N ASN A 73 -3.26 -2.97 -20.32
CA ASN A 73 -3.91 -3.87 -19.37
C ASN A 73 -4.43 -3.08 -18.15
N LEU A 74 -5.69 -2.64 -18.20
CA LEU A 74 -6.32 -1.86 -17.12
C LEU A 74 -6.37 -2.60 -15.77
N PRO A 75 -6.76 -3.90 -15.68
CA PRO A 75 -6.70 -4.63 -14.41
C PRO A 75 -5.30 -4.66 -13.78
N GLY A 76 -4.26 -4.84 -14.59
CA GLY A 76 -2.86 -4.83 -14.14
C GLY A 76 -2.44 -3.45 -13.62
N GLN A 77 -2.90 -2.38 -14.26
CA GLN A 77 -2.66 -1.00 -13.80
C GLN A 77 -3.32 -0.73 -12.44
N VAL A 78 -4.58 -1.13 -12.25
CA VAL A 78 -5.31 -0.98 -10.97
C VAL A 78 -4.58 -1.71 -9.84
N LYS A 79 -4.18 -2.95 -10.09
CA LYS A 79 -3.40 -3.77 -9.15
C LYS A 79 -2.08 -3.11 -8.74
N CYS A 80 -1.33 -2.56 -9.69
CA CYS A 80 -0.08 -1.86 -9.39
C CYS A 80 -0.31 -0.54 -8.64
N LEU A 81 -1.33 0.22 -9.01
CA LEU A 81 -1.68 1.47 -8.33
C LEU A 81 -2.14 1.24 -6.89
N ASN A 82 -2.83 0.13 -6.62
CA ASN A 82 -3.21 -0.28 -5.27
C ASN A 82 -1.96 -0.53 -4.41
N VAL A 83 -1.05 -1.41 -4.88
CA VAL A 83 0.21 -1.71 -4.17
C VAL A 83 1.03 -0.44 -3.91
N LEU A 84 1.15 0.43 -4.92
CA LEU A 84 1.84 1.72 -4.75
C LEU A 84 1.13 2.63 -3.74
N GLY A 85 -0.20 2.70 -3.80
CA GLY A 85 -1.01 3.45 -2.84
C GLY A 85 -0.74 3.02 -1.41
N MET A 86 -0.81 1.71 -1.15
CA MET A 86 -0.51 1.11 0.15
C MET A 86 0.93 1.38 0.60
N ALA A 87 1.91 1.16 -0.30
CA ALA A 87 3.32 1.36 0.02
C ALA A 87 3.64 2.81 0.39
N PHE A 88 3.10 3.78 -0.35
CA PHE A 88 3.30 5.20 -0.04
C PHE A 88 2.61 5.63 1.26
N VAL A 89 1.40 5.13 1.55
CA VAL A 89 0.73 5.40 2.83
C VAL A 89 1.51 4.81 4.00
N SER A 90 1.95 3.55 3.89
CA SER A 90 2.78 2.87 4.92
C SER A 90 4.10 3.61 5.16
N TYR A 91 4.74 4.12 4.10
CA TYR A 91 5.97 4.89 4.22
C TYR A 91 5.77 6.33 4.76
N GLY A 92 4.52 6.78 4.91
CA GLY A 92 4.19 8.13 5.40
C GLY A 92 4.10 9.21 4.31
N ASN A 93 4.33 8.88 3.03
CA ASN A 93 4.03 9.76 1.90
C ASN A 93 2.55 9.66 1.51
N VAL A 94 1.70 10.16 2.41
CA VAL A 94 0.25 10.11 2.30
C VAL A 94 -0.27 10.82 1.04
N ALA A 95 0.42 11.87 0.58
CA ALA A 95 0.01 12.63 -0.61
C ALA A 95 0.11 11.78 -1.88
N GLU A 96 1.24 11.12 -2.11
CA GLU A 96 1.40 10.20 -3.24
C GLU A 96 0.50 8.98 -3.10
N GLY A 97 0.38 8.42 -1.90
CA GLY A 97 -0.52 7.30 -1.64
C GLY A 97 -1.97 7.62 -2.03
N LYS A 98 -2.47 8.80 -1.65
CA LYS A 98 -3.78 9.31 -2.07
C LYS A 98 -3.89 9.45 -3.58
N ALA A 99 -2.86 9.97 -4.25
CA ALA A 99 -2.90 10.15 -5.70
C ALA A 99 -2.98 8.80 -6.43
N LYS A 100 -2.20 7.80 -6.00
CA LYS A 100 -2.22 6.45 -6.59
C LYS A 100 -3.54 5.73 -6.34
N ALA A 101 -4.05 5.77 -5.12
CA ALA A 101 -5.34 5.15 -4.79
C ALA A 101 -6.51 5.84 -5.52
N LYS A 102 -6.49 7.17 -5.70
CA LYS A 102 -7.50 7.87 -6.53
C LYS A 102 -7.47 7.43 -7.99
N ALA A 103 -6.28 7.29 -8.58
CA ALA A 103 -6.13 6.81 -9.94
C ALA A 103 -6.67 5.37 -10.08
N ALA A 104 -6.40 4.51 -9.10
CA ALA A 104 -6.92 3.15 -9.07
C ALA A 104 -8.45 3.10 -8.97
N VAL A 105 -9.06 3.93 -8.10
CA VAL A 105 -10.52 4.06 -8.00
C VAL A 105 -11.14 4.51 -9.32
N GLN A 106 -10.52 5.48 -10.01
CA GLN A 106 -11.03 5.97 -11.29
C GLN A 106 -11.02 4.87 -12.36
N LEU A 107 -9.92 4.14 -12.48
CA LEU A 107 -9.82 3.01 -13.41
C LEU A 107 -10.76 1.86 -13.05
N ALA A 108 -10.90 1.53 -11.76
CA ALA A 108 -11.83 0.50 -11.31
C ALA A 108 -13.29 0.85 -11.66
N LYS A 109 -13.67 2.13 -11.55
CA LYS A 109 -14.98 2.62 -11.99
C LYS A 109 -15.19 2.48 -13.49
N GLU A 110 -14.18 2.81 -14.30
CA GLU A 110 -14.24 2.65 -15.75
C GLU A 110 -14.40 1.19 -16.18
N MET A 111 -13.89 0.27 -15.36
CA MET A 111 -14.02 -1.17 -15.55
C MET A 111 -15.28 -1.78 -14.89
N GLU A 112 -16.06 -0.98 -14.17
CA GLU A 112 -17.16 -1.44 -13.31
C GLU A 112 -16.73 -2.51 -12.27
N ASP A 113 -15.45 -2.50 -11.89
CA ASP A 113 -14.87 -3.41 -10.91
C ASP A 113 -15.10 -2.88 -9.48
N LYS A 114 -16.23 -3.29 -8.91
CA LYS A 114 -16.65 -2.89 -7.56
C LYS A 114 -15.69 -3.35 -6.47
N GLU A 115 -15.06 -4.51 -6.65
CA GLU A 115 -14.12 -5.05 -5.67
C GLU A 115 -12.87 -4.16 -5.61
N ALA A 116 -12.26 -3.91 -6.77
CA ALA A 116 -11.09 -3.06 -6.86
C ALA A 116 -11.37 -1.61 -6.47
N GLU A 117 -12.57 -1.09 -6.79
CA GLU A 117 -13.02 0.23 -6.33
C GLU A 117 -13.07 0.26 -4.79
N GLY A 118 -13.73 -0.72 -4.18
CA GLY A 118 -13.86 -0.83 -2.73
C GLY A 118 -12.51 -0.91 -2.02
N MET A 119 -11.60 -1.77 -2.49
CA MET A 119 -10.26 -1.89 -1.90
C MET A 119 -9.48 -0.57 -1.94
N ASN A 120 -9.47 0.13 -3.07
CA ASN A 120 -8.72 1.37 -3.20
C ASN A 120 -9.38 2.55 -2.44
N LEU A 121 -10.70 2.51 -2.25
CA LEU A 121 -11.39 3.43 -1.34
C LEU A 121 -10.98 3.23 0.13
N LEU A 122 -10.69 1.99 0.56
CA LEU A 122 -10.14 1.74 1.91
C LEU A 122 -8.76 2.37 2.09
N VAL A 123 -7.88 2.25 1.09
CA VAL A 123 -6.56 2.90 1.11
C VAL A 123 -6.73 4.43 1.22
N LEU A 124 -7.69 5.01 0.50
CA LEU A 124 -8.00 6.44 0.62
C LEU A 124 -8.57 6.81 1.99
N ALA A 125 -9.45 5.99 2.55
CA ALA A 125 -10.01 6.21 3.88
C ALA A 125 -8.89 6.26 4.92
N GLN A 126 -8.00 5.26 4.92
CA GLN A 126 -6.84 5.18 5.81
C GLN A 126 -5.92 6.40 5.68
N ALA A 127 -5.63 6.81 4.45
CA ALA A 127 -4.83 8.01 4.17
C ALA A 127 -5.47 9.31 4.67
N ARG A 128 -6.79 9.32 4.91
CA ARG A 128 -7.56 10.50 5.33
C ARG A 128 -7.88 10.55 6.82
N ILE A 129 -7.66 9.47 7.58
CA ILE A 129 -7.99 9.40 9.01
C ILE A 129 -7.44 10.59 9.81
N PHE A 130 -6.20 10.98 9.55
CA PHE A 130 -5.52 12.05 10.29
C PHE A 130 -5.77 13.47 9.72
N ASP A 131 -6.34 13.55 8.53
CA ASP A 131 -6.52 14.79 7.75
C ASP A 131 -7.98 15.25 7.78
N ASN A 132 -8.90 14.37 7.41
CA ASN A 132 -10.34 14.60 7.39
C ASN A 132 -11.09 13.32 7.75
N LYS A 133 -11.45 13.19 9.03
CA LYS A 133 -12.11 12.00 9.59
C LYS A 133 -13.49 11.76 9.00
N GLU A 134 -14.26 12.81 8.79
CA GLU A 134 -15.60 12.69 8.21
C GLU A 134 -15.53 12.14 6.79
N GLU A 135 -14.57 12.63 5.99
CA GLU A 135 -14.31 12.10 4.65
C GLU A 135 -13.83 10.65 4.72
N ALA A 136 -12.90 10.33 5.63
CA ALA A 136 -12.42 8.96 5.84
C ALA A 136 -13.57 7.99 6.18
N ALA A 137 -14.46 8.37 7.09
CA ALA A 137 -15.62 7.55 7.48
C ALA A 137 -16.60 7.35 6.32
N ARG A 138 -16.84 8.38 5.50
CA ARG A 138 -17.68 8.27 4.30
C ARG A 138 -17.07 7.32 3.28
N LEU A 139 -15.76 7.44 3.03
CA LEU A 139 -15.02 6.58 2.10
C LEU A 139 -15.04 5.12 2.56
N ALA A 140 -14.81 4.87 3.86
CA ALA A 140 -14.82 3.52 4.41
C ALA A 140 -16.20 2.86 4.31
N LYS A 141 -17.29 3.59 4.59
CA LYS A 141 -18.67 3.09 4.42
C LYS A 141 -19.02 2.80 2.96
N LEU A 142 -18.54 3.64 2.04
CA LEU A 142 -18.75 3.41 0.60
C LEU A 142 -18.00 2.14 0.15
N ALA A 143 -16.75 1.98 0.59
CA ALA A 143 -15.98 0.78 0.34
C ALA A 143 -16.66 -0.48 0.86
N GLU A 144 -17.14 -0.47 2.10
CA GLU A 144 -17.86 -1.58 2.72
C GLU A 144 -19.08 -2.01 1.88
N ARG A 145 -19.85 -1.04 1.39
CA ARG A 145 -21.01 -1.31 0.52
C ARG A 145 -20.60 -1.97 -0.79
N LEU A 146 -19.58 -1.42 -1.46
CA LEU A 146 -19.11 -1.95 -2.75
C LEU A 146 -18.54 -3.37 -2.60
N LEU A 147 -17.80 -3.63 -1.53
CA LEU A 147 -17.24 -4.95 -1.23
C LEU A 147 -18.34 -5.97 -0.87
N LYS A 148 -19.41 -5.54 -0.20
CA LYS A 148 -20.62 -6.36 0.01
C LYS A 148 -21.32 -6.70 -1.30
N GLU A 149 -21.43 -5.73 -2.21
CA GLU A 149 -22.01 -5.94 -3.54
C GLU A 149 -21.14 -6.85 -4.42
N ALA A 150 -19.81 -6.81 -4.26
CA ALA A 150 -18.86 -7.68 -4.97
C ALA A 150 -18.81 -9.11 -4.39
N GLY A 151 -19.21 -9.29 -3.11
CA GLY A 151 -19.21 -10.59 -2.45
C GLY A 151 -17.83 -11.04 -1.96
N SER A 152 -16.98 -10.10 -1.57
CA SER A 152 -15.57 -10.35 -1.18
C SER A 152 -15.40 -10.29 0.35
N PRO A 153 -15.68 -11.39 1.09
CA PRO A 153 -15.78 -11.38 2.56
C PRO A 153 -14.48 -11.01 3.27
N GLU A 154 -13.32 -11.31 2.67
CA GLU A 154 -12.00 -10.96 3.20
C GLU A 154 -11.86 -9.45 3.35
N TRP A 155 -12.31 -8.72 2.33
CA TRP A 155 -12.20 -7.27 2.26
C TRP A 155 -13.30 -6.54 3.01
N ILE A 156 -14.47 -7.16 3.19
CA ILE A 156 -15.55 -6.61 4.03
C ILE A 156 -15.05 -6.42 5.46
N LYS A 157 -14.39 -7.44 6.02
CA LYS A 157 -13.77 -7.33 7.33
C LYS A 157 -12.75 -6.19 7.36
N GLY A 158 -11.92 -6.10 6.31
CA GLY A 158 -11.02 -4.97 5.99
C GLY A 158 -11.67 -3.59 6.14
N ALA A 159 -12.88 -3.44 5.62
CA ALA A 159 -13.63 -2.20 5.69
C ALA A 159 -14.18 -1.94 7.10
N GLU A 160 -14.68 -2.99 7.77
CA GLU A 160 -15.29 -2.91 9.09
C GLU A 160 -14.29 -2.45 10.16
N ASP A 161 -13.10 -3.04 10.29
CA ASP A 161 -12.15 -2.56 11.30
C ASP A 161 -11.59 -1.16 10.97
N VAL A 162 -11.58 -0.71 9.69
CA VAL A 162 -11.25 0.70 9.37
C VAL A 162 -12.36 1.63 9.91
N VAL A 163 -13.63 1.27 9.72
CA VAL A 163 -14.77 2.03 10.25
C VAL A 163 -14.75 2.03 11.78
N GLU A 164 -14.48 0.89 12.41
CA GLU A 164 -14.38 0.75 13.87
C GLU A 164 -13.23 1.60 14.42
N PHE A 165 -12.06 1.55 13.77
CA PHE A 165 -10.91 2.34 14.15
C PHE A 165 -11.20 3.85 14.10
N ILE A 166 -11.85 4.33 13.03
CA ILE A 166 -12.23 5.75 12.92
C ILE A 166 -13.18 6.14 14.06
N ARG A 167 -14.16 5.29 14.37
CA ARG A 167 -15.13 5.52 15.45
C ARG A 167 -14.48 5.54 16.83
N ASP A 168 -13.54 4.64 17.10
CA ASP A 168 -12.84 4.60 18.38
C ASP A 168 -11.85 5.75 18.52
N PHE A 169 -11.22 6.17 17.42
CA PHE A 169 -10.39 7.38 17.37
C PHE A 169 -11.19 8.67 17.64
N GLU A 170 -12.46 8.72 17.23
CA GLU A 170 -13.40 9.80 17.59
C GLU A 170 -13.74 9.80 19.09
N ARG A 171 -14.05 8.61 19.65
CA ARG A 171 -14.35 8.45 21.09
C ARG A 171 -13.17 8.77 22.00
N ALA A 172 -11.95 8.47 21.57
CA ALA A 172 -10.72 8.75 22.32
C ALA A 172 -10.30 10.23 22.32
N GLY A 173 -11.07 11.12 21.68
CA GLY A 173 -10.85 12.57 21.75
C GLY A 173 -9.74 13.11 20.83
N GLY A 174 -9.26 12.31 19.86
CA GLY A 174 -8.51 12.79 18.70
C GLY A 174 -7.30 13.70 18.97
N LYS A 175 -6.53 13.47 20.04
CA LYS A 175 -5.32 14.27 20.27
C LYS A 175 -4.26 13.91 19.21
N ARG A 176 -3.86 14.90 18.40
CA ARG A 176 -2.56 14.89 17.71
C ARG A 176 -1.49 14.60 18.77
N GLU A 177 -0.74 13.52 18.64
CA GLU A 177 0.60 13.52 19.24
C GLU A 177 1.30 14.77 18.71
N LYS A 178 1.71 15.65 19.63
CA LYS A 178 2.44 16.87 19.28
C LYS A 178 3.62 16.44 18.41
N GLU A 179 3.80 17.11 17.27
CA GLU A 179 5.01 16.99 16.48
C GLU A 179 6.21 17.01 17.42
N SER A 180 6.86 15.86 17.58
CA SER A 180 8.15 15.78 18.24
C SER A 180 9.07 16.69 17.42
N LYS A 181 9.43 17.84 17.99
CA LYS A 181 10.46 18.72 17.42
C LYS A 181 11.81 18.02 17.60
N VAL A 182 12.04 16.96 16.82
CA VAL A 182 13.40 16.44 16.62
C VAL A 182 14.11 17.52 15.81
N LYS A 183 15.09 18.19 16.41
CA LYS A 183 15.91 19.14 15.65
C LYS A 183 16.77 18.32 14.69
N LEU A 184 16.98 18.85 13.49
CA LEU A 184 17.85 18.23 12.49
C LEU A 184 19.28 17.96 13.02
N SER A 185 19.69 18.69 14.07
CA SER A 185 20.95 18.51 14.80
C SER A 185 21.04 17.25 15.66
N ASP A 186 19.90 16.65 16.02
CA ASP A 186 19.82 15.54 16.97
C ASP A 186 19.86 14.18 16.25
N VAL A 187 19.78 14.19 14.92
CA VAL A 187 20.03 13.03 14.06
C VAL A 187 21.54 12.91 13.88
N GLN A 188 22.21 12.30 14.86
CA GLN A 188 23.61 11.93 14.68
C GLN A 188 23.71 10.92 13.54
N SER A 189 24.58 11.25 12.58
CA SER A 189 24.93 10.45 11.44
C SER A 189 25.66 9.18 11.88
N GLU A 190 24.92 8.15 12.26
CA GLU A 190 25.47 6.79 12.22
C GLU A 190 25.22 6.23 10.83
N LYS A 191 26.32 6.05 10.12
CA LYS A 191 26.40 5.47 8.78
C LYS A 191 25.68 4.13 8.73
N THR A 192 24.48 4.10 8.15
CA THR A 192 23.98 2.95 7.37
C THR A 192 22.91 3.42 6.38
N ASP A 193 23.24 3.29 5.10
CA ASP A 193 22.37 3.29 3.92
C ASP A 193 21.42 4.47 3.71
N ILE A 194 22.07 5.56 3.33
CA ILE A 194 21.53 6.57 2.42
C ILE A 194 21.16 5.87 1.10
N THR A 195 19.91 5.45 0.93
CA THR A 195 19.22 5.65 -0.35
C THR A 195 18.32 6.85 -0.17
N GLY A 196 18.90 8.02 -0.41
CA GLY A 196 18.13 9.24 -0.59
C GLY A 196 17.24 9.07 -1.83
N ASP A 197 15.96 8.80 -1.60
CA ASP A 197 14.95 9.56 -2.34
C ASP A 197 14.73 10.85 -1.53
N LEU A 198 15.23 11.93 -2.11
CA LEU A 198 15.32 13.29 -1.57
C LEU A 198 13.96 14.00 -1.46
N ASP A 199 12.86 13.29 -1.18
CA ASP A 199 11.54 13.90 -1.05
C ASP A 199 11.12 14.03 0.41
N PHE A 200 11.79 14.96 1.11
CA PHE A 200 11.34 15.56 2.37
C PHE A 200 11.66 14.75 3.64
N GLY A 201 12.81 15.08 4.24
CA GLY A 201 13.29 14.57 5.54
C GLY A 201 12.33 14.82 6.70
N LYS A 202 11.32 13.97 6.82
CA LYS A 202 10.39 13.93 7.95
C LYS A 202 10.20 12.48 8.37
N VAL A 203 10.75 12.12 9.52
CA VAL A 203 10.28 10.94 10.26
C VAL A 203 8.87 11.29 10.75
N ARG A 204 7.87 10.60 10.22
CA ARG A 204 6.48 10.73 10.65
C ARG A 204 5.94 9.34 10.91
N GLY A 205 5.67 9.04 12.18
CA GLY A 205 4.94 7.85 12.56
C GLY A 205 3.52 7.94 12.00
N CYS A 206 3.23 7.12 11.00
CA CYS A 206 1.86 6.77 10.66
C CYS A 206 1.63 5.36 11.22
N TYR A 207 0.82 5.26 12.28
CA TYR A 207 0.36 3.98 12.79
C TYR A 207 -0.54 3.33 11.75
N PHE A 208 0.01 2.38 10.99
CA PHE A 208 -0.76 1.54 10.08
C PHE A 208 -1.25 0.35 10.91
N HIS A 209 -2.56 0.30 11.19
CA HIS A 209 -3.14 -0.92 11.76
C HIS A 209 -3.14 -1.96 10.64
N CYS A 210 -2.13 -2.83 10.65
CA CYS A 210 -2.07 -3.99 9.78
C CYS A 210 -3.33 -4.83 9.98
N PHE A 211 -4.10 -5.00 8.91
CA PHE A 211 -5.33 -5.78 8.93
C PHE A 211 -5.12 -7.29 8.99
N THR A 212 -3.88 -7.74 9.18
CA THR A 212 -3.51 -9.16 9.28
C THR A 212 -2.84 -9.49 10.61
N ALA A 213 -3.33 -8.93 11.71
CA ALA A 213 -3.00 -9.39 13.06
C ALA A 213 -4.24 -9.93 13.80
N ARG A 214 -5.00 -10.83 13.16
CA ARG A 214 -5.77 -11.86 13.86
C ARG A 214 -5.59 -13.19 13.15
N LEU A 215 -4.47 -13.84 13.44
CA LEU A 215 -4.35 -15.28 13.69
C LEU A 215 -2.87 -15.59 14.01
N ALA A 216 -2.44 -15.18 15.20
CA ALA A 216 -1.36 -15.88 15.90
C ALA A 216 -2.01 -16.51 17.14
N ARG A 217 -2.31 -17.81 17.03
CA ARG A 217 -2.40 -18.72 18.17
C ARG A 217 -1.19 -19.63 18.08
#